data_AF-A0A0R2CV94-F1
#
_entry.id   AF-A0A0R2CV94-F1
#
_cell.length_a   1.000
_cell.length_b   1.000
_cell.length_c   1.000
_cell.angle_alpha   90.00
_cell.angle_beta   90.00
_cell.angle_gamma   90.00
#
_symmetry.space_group_name_H-M   'P 1'
#
loop_
_entity.id
_entity.type
_entity.pdbx_description
1 polymer ?
#
loop_
_entity_poly.entity_id
_entity_poly.type
_entity_poly.pdbx_seq_one_letter_code
_entity_poly.pdbx_strand_id
1 'polypeptide(L)'
;MLLTHGFYSQFLKGQTIADTQKSNGSITSFNLESIAAVREVAQTAKTNGGTFYHVELGIPEDHMYELEVKDPDGNLLSFSWMSM
;
A
#
# COMPACT_ATOMS: atom_id res chain seq x y z
N MET A 1 -21.70 8.76 13.40
CA MET A 1 -21.21 8.68 14.80
C MET A 1 -19.90 7.91 14.94
N LEU A 2 -19.53 6.99 14.02
CA LEU A 2 -18.15 6.52 13.80
C LEU A 2 -17.18 7.61 13.26
N LEU A 3 -17.58 8.88 13.31
CA LEU A 3 -16.99 9.97 12.53
C LEU A 3 -15.96 10.79 13.31
N THR A 4 -15.72 10.46 14.58
CA THR A 4 -14.69 11.13 15.39
C THR A 4 -13.67 10.13 15.87
N HIS A 5 -12.41 10.56 15.88
CA HIS A 5 -11.27 9.77 16.35
C HIS A 5 -11.54 9.13 17.71
N GLY A 6 -12.05 9.91 18.68
CA GLY A 6 -12.33 9.44 20.03
C GLY A 6 -13.43 8.38 20.13
N PHE A 7 -14.45 8.42 19.26
CA PHE A 7 -15.48 7.38 19.25
C PHE A 7 -14.95 6.09 18.61
N TYR A 8 -14.18 6.21 17.52
CA TYR A 8 -13.58 5.03 16.87
C TYR A 8 -12.60 4.29 17.81
N SER A 9 -11.85 4.99 18.66
CA SER A 9 -10.93 4.37 19.62
C SER A 9 -11.61 3.37 20.58
N GLN A 10 -12.93 3.51 20.83
CA GLN A 10 -13.67 2.59 21.71
C GLN A 10 -13.72 1.15 21.15
N PHE A 11 -13.60 0.99 19.84
CA PHE A 11 -13.64 -0.33 19.18
C PHE A 11 -12.28 -1.03 19.16
N LEU A 12 -11.19 -0.32 19.47
CA LEU A 12 -9.82 -0.78 19.24
C LEU A 12 -9.23 -1.59 20.41
N LYS A 13 -10.00 -1.86 21.46
CA LYS A 13 -9.59 -2.69 22.62
C LYS A 13 -8.21 -2.29 23.20
N GLY A 14 -7.96 -0.98 23.32
CA GLY A 14 -6.71 -0.44 23.84
C GLY A 14 -5.60 -0.21 22.80
N GLN A 15 -5.84 -0.51 21.52
CA GLN A 15 -4.93 -0.13 20.44
C GLN A 15 -5.10 1.35 20.06
N THR A 16 -4.02 1.95 19.58
CA THR A 16 -4.00 3.34 19.11
C THR A 16 -4.34 3.41 17.62
N ILE A 17 -5.05 4.45 17.21
CA ILE A 17 -5.28 4.77 15.79
C ILE A 17 -3.95 5.25 15.20
N ALA A 18 -3.46 4.58 14.16
CA ALA A 18 -2.25 5.02 13.46
C ALA A 18 -2.51 6.32 12.68
N ASP A 19 -1.57 7.27 12.74
CA ASP A 19 -1.51 8.40 11.81
C ASP A 19 -0.81 7.92 10.54
N THR A 20 -1.58 7.42 9.57
CA THR A 20 -1.09 6.79 8.32
C THR A 20 -0.28 7.74 7.44
N GLN A 21 -0.33 9.05 7.70
CA GLN A 21 0.56 10.01 7.03
C GLN A 21 1.98 9.98 7.60
N LYS A 22 2.17 9.60 8.87
CA LYS A 22 3.46 9.56 9.57
C LYS A 22 3.97 8.17 9.93
N SER A 23 3.06 7.23 10.17
CA SER A 23 3.32 5.88 10.66
C SER A 23 2.44 4.88 9.94
N ASN A 24 3.02 3.79 9.44
CA ASN A 24 2.21 2.76 8.80
C ASN A 24 1.48 1.90 9.85
N GLY A 25 0.19 1.65 9.66
CA GLY A 25 -0.60 0.75 10.51
C GLY A 25 -0.59 -0.70 10.03
N SER A 26 -0.55 -0.90 8.71
CA SER A 26 -0.52 -2.20 8.05
C SER A 26 -0.15 -2.03 6.58
N ILE A 27 0.54 -3.01 5.99
CA ILE A 27 0.69 -3.11 4.54
C ILE A 27 -0.18 -4.26 4.04
N THR A 28 -0.93 -4.03 2.96
CA THR A 28 -1.63 -5.11 2.25
C THR A 28 -0.88 -5.40 0.96
N SER A 29 -0.42 -6.65 0.80
CA SER A 29 0.35 -7.07 -0.37
C SER A 29 -0.50 -7.92 -1.31
N PHE A 30 -0.39 -7.64 -2.60
CA PHE A 30 -1.04 -8.36 -3.69
C PHE A 30 0.01 -8.92 -4.64
N ASN A 31 -0.19 -10.17 -5.04
CA ASN A 31 0.58 -10.77 -6.13
C ASN A 31 -0.24 -10.66 -7.41
N LEU A 32 0.38 -10.21 -8.50
CA LEU A 32 -0.23 -10.00 -9.80
C LEU A 32 0.45 -10.87 -10.86
N GLU A 33 -0.25 -11.10 -11.97
CA GLU A 33 0.15 -12.05 -13.02
C GLU A 33 1.37 -11.61 -13.86
N SER A 34 1.75 -10.33 -13.82
CA SER A 34 2.87 -9.80 -14.61
C SER A 34 3.40 -8.46 -14.11
N ILE A 35 4.64 -8.12 -14.50
CA ILE A 35 5.23 -6.78 -14.32
C ILE A 35 4.33 -5.70 -14.91
N ALA A 36 3.71 -5.95 -16.07
CA ALA A 36 2.82 -4.99 -16.72
C ALA A 36 1.59 -4.68 -15.85
N ALA A 37 0.98 -5.71 -15.25
CA ALA A 37 -0.14 -5.54 -14.33
C ALA A 37 0.26 -4.73 -13.09
N VAL A 38 1.45 -4.97 -12.52
CA VAL A 38 1.99 -4.17 -11.41
C VAL A 38 2.11 -2.69 -11.80
N ARG A 39 2.67 -2.40 -12.98
CA ARG A 39 2.83 -1.02 -13.48
C ARG A 39 1.48 -0.35 -13.76
N GLU A 40 0.52 -1.08 -14.33
CA GLU A 40 -0.81 -0.56 -14.64
C GLU A 40 -1.59 -0.16 -13.37
N VAL A 41 -1.58 -1.01 -12.35
CA VAL A 41 -2.25 -0.72 -11.07
C VAL A 41 -1.62 0.50 -10.39
N ALA A 42 -0.29 0.56 -10.33
CA ALA A 42 0.42 1.69 -9.74
C ALA A 42 0.13 3.01 -10.48
N GLN A 43 0.13 2.97 -11.82
CA GLN A 43 -0.22 4.13 -12.63
C GLN A 43 -1.69 4.55 -12.45
N THR A 44 -2.60 3.60 -12.31
CA THR A 44 -4.00 3.84 -12.00
C THR A 44 -4.15 4.53 -10.65
N ALA A 45 -3.45 4.06 -9.62
CA ALA A 45 -3.45 4.71 -8.31
C ALA A 45 -2.98 6.17 -8.40
N LYS A 46 -1.89 6.43 -9.14
CA LYS A 46 -1.39 7.81 -9.36
C LYS A 46 -2.41 8.72 -10.04
N THR A 47 -3.08 8.23 -11.08
CA THR A 47 -4.13 8.99 -11.80
C THR A 47 -5.32 9.32 -10.89
N ASN A 48 -5.58 8.51 -9.86
CA ASN A 48 -6.66 8.71 -8.89
C ASN A 48 -6.21 9.39 -7.58
N GLY A 49 -5.05 10.05 -7.57
CA GLY A 49 -4.59 10.89 -6.45
C GLY A 49 -3.66 10.19 -5.46
N GLY A 50 -3.32 8.92 -5.69
CA GLY A 50 -2.27 8.23 -4.95
C GLY A 50 -0.86 8.59 -5.44
N THR A 51 0.13 7.98 -4.81
CA THR A 51 1.53 7.99 -5.26
C THR A 51 2.08 6.57 -5.22
N PHE A 52 3.19 6.33 -5.92
CA PHE A 52 3.86 5.04 -5.85
C PHE A 52 5.36 5.20 -6.01
N TYR A 53 6.10 4.20 -5.54
CA TYR A 53 7.55 4.08 -5.73
C TYR A 53 7.94 2.63 -5.94
N HIS A 54 9.13 2.44 -6.51
CA HIS A 54 9.71 1.12 -6.68
C HIS A 54 10.46 0.70 -5.40
N VAL A 55 10.26 -0.55 -4.99
CA VAL A 55 10.96 -1.10 -3.82
C VAL A 55 12.27 -1.72 -4.30
N GLU A 56 13.39 -1.10 -3.93
CA GLU A 56 14.72 -1.62 -4.26
C GLU A 56 15.15 -2.67 -3.23
N LEU A 57 14.91 -3.96 -3.55
CA LEU A 57 15.31 -5.09 -2.72
C LEU A 57 16.61 -5.78 -3.20
N GLY A 58 17.29 -5.22 -4.21
CA GLY A 58 18.47 -5.83 -4.82
C GLY A 58 18.18 -7.13 -5.60
N ILE A 59 16.90 -7.46 -5.81
CA ILE A 59 16.44 -8.59 -6.62
C ILE A 59 16.25 -8.08 -8.05
N PRO A 60 16.79 -8.76 -9.08
CA PRO A 60 16.58 -8.38 -10.47
C PRO A 60 15.09 -8.36 -10.86
N GLU A 61 14.69 -7.38 -11.70
CA GLU A 61 13.29 -7.20 -12.11
C GLU A 61 12.68 -8.42 -12.83
N ASP A 62 13.52 -9.22 -13.50
CA ASP A 62 13.13 -10.45 -14.19
C ASP A 62 12.87 -11.63 -13.24
N HIS A 63 13.24 -11.51 -11.96
CA HIS A 63 12.94 -12.46 -10.90
C HIS A 63 11.81 -11.98 -9.98
N MET A 64 11.78 -10.68 -9.67
CA MET A 64 10.71 -10.08 -8.87
C MET A 64 10.60 -8.59 -9.18
N TYR A 65 9.38 -8.11 -9.30
CA TYR A 65 9.11 -6.70 -9.52
C TYR A 65 8.00 -6.22 -8.59
N GLU A 66 8.27 -5.18 -7.81
CA GLU A 66 7.34 -4.65 -6.81
C GLU A 66 7.21 -3.13 -6.91
N LEU A 67 5.97 -2.64 -6.77
CA LEU A 67 5.65 -1.24 -6.57
C LEU A 67 4.80 -1.09 -5.32
N GLU A 68 5.18 -0.15 -4.46
CA GLU A 68 4.37 0.24 -3.31
C GLU A 68 3.58 1.51 -3.65
N VAL A 69 2.28 1.46 -3.39
CA VAL A 69 1.31 2.52 -3.61
C VAL A 69 0.92 3.11 -2.26
N LYS A 70 1.00 4.44 -2.14
CA LYS A 70 0.43 5.20 -1.03
C LYS A 70 -0.86 5.86 -1.50
N ASP A 71 -1.97 5.51 -0.85
CA ASP A 71 -3.29 6.12 -1.14
C ASP A 71 -3.40 7.53 -0.54
N PRO A 72 -4.47 8.30 -0.87
CA PRO A 72 -4.67 9.64 -0.31
C PRO A 72 -4.79 9.69 1.22
N ASP A 73 -5.27 8.61 1.85
CA ASP A 73 -5.39 8.49 3.30
C ASP A 73 -4.04 8.12 3.96
N GLY A 74 -3.03 7.77 3.16
CA GLY A 74 -1.67 7.46 3.57
C GLY A 74 -1.42 5.97 3.83
N ASN A 75 -2.39 5.09 3.56
CA ASN A 75 -2.21 3.65 3.67
C ASN A 75 -1.27 3.14 2.58
N LEU A 76 -0.57 2.04 2.89
CA LEU A 76 0.40 1.42 1.99
C LEU A 76 -0.16 0.11 1.42
N LEU A 77 -0.11 -0.01 0.10
CA LEU A 77 -0.47 -1.22 -0.65
C LEU A 77 0.76 -1.65 -1.47
N SER A 78 1.16 -2.91 -1.33
CA SER A 78 2.27 -3.49 -2.09
C SER A 78 1.71 -4.34 -3.23
N PHE A 79 2.18 -4.09 -4.45
CA PHE A 79 1.83 -4.89 -5.62
C PHE A 79 3.11 -5.49 -6.19
N SER A 80 3.16 -6.82 -6.25
CA SER A 80 4.34 -7.56 -6.69
C SER A 80 4.00 -8.57 -7.77
N TRP A 81 4.99 -8.87 -8.59
CA TRP A 81 5.04 -10.03 -9.47
C TRP A 81 6.33 -10.78 -9.17
N MET A 82 6.26 -12.12 -9.16
CA MET A 82 7.41 -12.99 -9.01
C MET A 82 7.47 -13.95 -10.17
N SER A 83 8.69 -14.18 -10.69
CA SER A 83 8.96 -15.26 -11.63
C SER A 83 8.86 -16.58 -10.87
N MET A 84 7.80 -17.35 -11.13
CA MET A 84 7.62 -18.70 -10.61
C MET A 84 8.49 -19.72 -11.34
#